data_AF-A0A497IFN1-F1
#
_entry.id   AF-A0A497IFN1-F1
#
_cell.length_a   1.000
_cell.length_b   1.000
_cell.length_c   1.000
_cell.angle_alpha   90.00
_cell.angle_beta   90.00
_cell.angle_gamma   90.00
#
_symmetry.space_group_name_H-M   'P 1'
#
loop_
_entity.id
_entity.type
_entity.pdbx_description
1 polymer ?
#
loop_
_entity_poly.entity_id
_entity_poly.type
_entity_poly.pdbx_seq_one_letter_code
_entity_poly.pdbx_strand_id
1 'polypeptide(L)'
;MNKGFTVVPMIIIALIFLVIIGLGVALIVKIPILNIMFRFYMLIIIYTFVRRIVGTGILAYVITAILAYIFVWKLWVMAAGVYLSYIIFSFGISGIIIFGLEGMWRRGGGEVAEEAAKRLA
;
A
#
# COMPACT_ATOMS: atom_id res chain seq x y z
N MET A 1 29.16 15.70 -0.70
CA MET A 1 28.14 14.86 -1.38
C MET A 1 27.37 15.72 -2.37
N ASN A 2 27.40 15.38 -3.66
CA ASN A 2 26.74 16.14 -4.72
C ASN A 2 25.23 15.91 -4.65
N LYS A 3 24.45 16.94 -4.27
CA LYS A 3 22.97 16.85 -4.15
C LYS A 3 22.29 16.40 -5.44
N GLY A 4 22.91 16.61 -6.60
CA GLY A 4 22.39 16.16 -7.90
C GLY A 4 22.34 14.63 -8.06
N PHE A 5 23.25 13.88 -7.44
CA PHE A 5 23.30 12.42 -7.61
C PHE A 5 22.25 11.68 -6.78
N THR A 6 21.75 12.28 -5.69
CA THR A 6 20.70 11.69 -4.84
C THR A 6 19.29 12.06 -5.29
N VAL A 7 19.11 13.24 -5.91
CA VAL A 7 17.80 13.74 -6.35
C VAL A 7 17.32 13.01 -7.60
N VAL A 8 18.20 12.73 -8.56
CA VAL A 8 17.84 12.07 -9.82
C VAL A 8 17.24 10.66 -9.60
N PRO A 9 17.86 9.75 -8.81
CA PRO A 9 17.26 8.45 -8.50
C PRO A 9 15.91 8.55 -7.78
N MET A 10 15.76 9.53 -6.88
CA MET A 10 14.52 9.72 -6.11
C MET A 10 13.36 10.13 -7.02
N ILE A 11 13.62 11.04 -7.97
CA ILE A 11 12.61 11.45 -8.98
C ILE A 11 12.22 10.26 -9.86
N ILE A 12 13.19 9.45 -10.31
CA ILE A 12 12.91 8.27 -11.14
C ILE A 12 12.02 7.27 -10.39
N ILE A 13 12.33 6.99 -9.12
CA ILE A 13 11.52 6.09 -8.29
C ILE A 13 10.09 6.65 -8.12
N ALA A 14 9.95 7.94 -7.84
CA ALA A 14 8.66 8.59 -7.71
C ALA A 14 7.83 8.50 -8.99
N LEU A 15 8.45 8.67 -10.17
CA LEU A 15 7.79 8.54 -11.47
C LEU A 15 7.33 7.11 -11.73
N ILE A 16 8.18 6.11 -11.47
CA ILE A 16 7.81 4.69 -11.61
C ILE A 16 6.61 4.36 -10.72
N PHE A 17 6.63 4.85 -9.47
CA PHE A 17 5.54 4.66 -8.53
C PHE A 17 4.22 5.26 -9.03
N LEU A 18 4.28 6.47 -9.57
CA LEU A 18 3.12 7.17 -10.13
C LEU A 18 2.56 6.43 -11.35
N VAL A 19 3.42 5.89 -12.21
CA VAL A 19 3.01 5.05 -13.35
C VAL A 19 2.32 3.77 -12.88
N ILE A 20 2.87 3.06 -11.89
CA ILE A 20 2.27 1.82 -11.36
C ILE A 20 0.88 2.10 -10.79
N ILE A 21 0.74 3.16 -9.98
CA ILE A 21 -0.57 3.56 -9.44
C ILE A 21 -1.52 3.94 -10.56
N GLY A 22 -1.08 4.77 -11.51
CA GLY A 22 -1.88 5.19 -12.65
C GLY A 22 -2.40 4.01 -13.47
N LEU A 23 -1.55 3.02 -13.73
CA LEU A 23 -1.93 1.77 -14.41
C LEU A 23 -2.95 0.96 -13.60
N GLY A 24 -2.74 0.82 -12.29
CA GLY A 24 -3.68 0.12 -11.41
C GLY A 24 -5.06 0.79 -11.38
N VAL A 25 -5.11 2.12 -11.27
CA VAL A 25 -6.37 2.88 -11.35
C VAL A 25 -7.01 2.71 -12.72
N ALA A 26 -6.25 2.78 -13.80
CA ALA A 26 -6.76 2.59 -15.15
C ALA A 26 -7.39 1.20 -15.35
N LEU A 27 -6.83 0.14 -14.75
CA LEU A 27 -7.42 -1.20 -14.77
C LEU A 27 -8.77 -1.25 -14.04
N ILE A 28 -8.86 -0.64 -12.86
CA ILE A 28 -10.12 -0.54 -12.09
C ILE A 28 -11.18 0.26 -12.87
N VAL A 29 -10.77 1.29 -13.61
CA VAL A 29 -11.68 2.09 -14.46
C VAL A 29 -12.21 1.26 -15.64
N LYS A 30 -11.33 0.52 -16.31
CA LYS A 30 -11.67 -0.22 -17.55
C LYS A 30 -12.46 -1.50 -17.31
N ILE A 31 -12.28 -2.15 -16.17
CA ILE A 31 -12.91 -3.44 -15.86
C ILE A 31 -14.11 -3.18 -14.92
N PRO A 32 -15.37 -3.28 -15.41
CA PRO A 32 -16.54 -2.91 -14.62
C PRO A 32 -16.67 -3.70 -13.32
N ILE A 33 -16.31 -4.98 -13.35
CA ILE A 33 -16.38 -5.84 -12.16
C ILE A 33 -15.40 -5.38 -11.07
N LEU A 34 -14.16 -5.01 -11.43
CA LEU A 34 -13.18 -4.47 -10.49
C LEU A 34 -13.64 -3.10 -9.95
N ASN A 35 -14.26 -2.28 -10.79
CA ASN A 35 -14.81 -1.00 -10.37
C ASN A 35 -15.87 -1.16 -9.27
N ILE A 36 -16.83 -2.06 -9.50
CA ILE A 36 -17.92 -2.34 -8.57
C ILE A 36 -17.38 -2.94 -7.28
N MET A 37 -16.48 -3.93 -7.37
CA MET A 37 -15.83 -4.52 -6.20
C MET A 37 -15.09 -3.47 -5.38
N PHE A 38 -14.33 -2.59 -6.03
CA PHE A 38 -13.61 -1.51 -5.35
C PHE A 38 -14.56 -0.54 -4.64
N ARG A 39 -15.64 -0.11 -5.31
CA ARG A 39 -16.64 0.79 -4.71
C ARG A 39 -17.32 0.15 -3.49
N PHE A 40 -17.69 -1.12 -3.60
CA PHE A 40 -18.30 -1.86 -2.50
C PHE A 40 -17.34 -1.99 -1.32
N TYR A 41 -16.08 -2.31 -1.59
CA TYR A 41 -15.04 -2.37 -0.56
C TYR A 41 -14.81 -1.01 0.13
N MET A 42 -14.78 0.09 -0.64
CA MET A 42 -14.68 1.45 -0.08
C MET A 42 -15.88 1.79 0.82
N LEU A 43 -17.09 1.37 0.47
CA LEU A 43 -18.27 1.56 1.33
C LEU A 43 -18.09 0.88 2.69
N ILE A 44 -17.57 -0.35 2.70
CA ILE A 44 -17.29 -1.08 3.94
C ILE A 44 -16.23 -0.35 4.77
N ILE A 45 -15.15 0.12 4.14
CA ILE A 45 -14.11 0.90 4.83
C ILE A 45 -14.71 2.16 5.45
N ILE A 46 -15.47 2.94 4.68
CA ILE A 46 -16.06 4.20 5.16
C ILE A 46 -17.00 3.92 6.33
N TYR A 47 -17.89 2.93 6.19
CA TYR A 47 -18.80 2.54 7.27
C TYR A 47 -18.03 2.11 8.54
N THR A 48 -17.02 1.26 8.39
CA THR A 48 -16.21 0.76 9.51
C THR A 48 -15.45 1.90 10.19
N PHE A 49 -14.84 2.78 9.39
CA PHE A 49 -14.10 3.95 9.87
C PHE A 49 -14.98 4.92 10.64
N VAL A 50 -16.14 5.27 10.08
CA VAL A 50 -17.09 6.18 10.73
C VAL A 50 -17.64 5.56 12.01
N ARG A 51 -18.02 4.27 12.00
CA ARG A 51 -18.45 3.55 13.21
C ARG A 51 -17.38 3.50 14.29
N ARG A 52 -16.10 3.39 13.91
CA ARG A 52 -14.98 3.38 14.85
C ARG A 52 -14.77 4.75 15.53
N ILE A 53 -14.94 5.85 14.80
CA ILE A 53 -14.65 7.20 15.32
C ILE A 53 -15.88 7.83 16.00
N VAL A 54 -17.04 7.72 15.38
CA VAL A 54 -18.27 8.41 15.80
C VAL A 54 -19.14 7.51 16.70
N GLY A 55 -18.95 6.19 16.64
CA GLY A 55 -19.74 5.22 17.39
C GLY A 55 -21.04 4.83 16.69
N THR A 56 -22.04 4.40 17.47
CA THR A 56 -23.29 3.83 16.96
C THR A 56 -24.46 4.80 17.14
N GLY A 57 -25.03 5.32 16.06
CA GLY A 57 -26.21 6.19 16.11
C GLY A 57 -26.56 6.82 14.76
N ILE A 58 -27.66 7.59 14.71
CA ILE A 58 -28.15 8.29 13.49
C ILE A 58 -27.05 9.17 12.87
N LEU A 59 -26.28 9.87 13.70
CA LEU A 59 -25.19 10.73 13.24
C LEU A 59 -24.13 9.94 12.45
N ALA A 60 -23.79 8.72 12.86
CA ALA A 60 -22.83 7.88 12.16
C ALA A 60 -23.34 7.46 10.77
N TYR A 61 -24.64 7.20 10.62
CA TYR A 61 -25.23 6.88 9.32
C TYR A 61 -25.22 8.09 8.37
N VAL A 62 -25.55 9.28 8.88
CA VAL A 62 -25.52 10.52 8.09
C VAL A 62 -24.10 10.81 7.60
N ILE A 63 -23.11 10.74 8.48
CA ILE A 63 -21.70 10.95 8.12
C ILE A 63 -21.22 9.88 7.13
N THR A 64 -21.58 8.62 7.33
CA THR A 64 -21.25 7.53 6.40
C THR A 64 -21.82 7.81 5.01
N ALA A 65 -23.08 8.25 4.90
CA ALA A 65 -23.72 8.56 3.63
C ALA A 65 -23.04 9.72 2.89
N ILE A 66 -22.67 10.79 3.63
CA ILE A 66 -21.96 11.93 3.06
C ILE A 66 -20.58 11.51 2.54
N LEU A 67 -19.80 10.79 3.36
CA LEU A 67 -18.47 10.32 2.96
C LEU A 67 -18.54 9.31 1.81
N ALA A 68 -19.51 8.39 1.84
CA ALA A 68 -19.75 7.46 0.75
C ALA A 68 -20.04 8.20 -0.56
N TYR A 69 -20.94 9.18 -0.55
CA TYR A 69 -21.24 9.99 -1.73
C TYR A 69 -19.97 10.67 -2.29
N ILE A 70 -19.17 11.30 -1.43
CA ILE A 70 -17.95 11.99 -1.83
C ILE A 70 -16.91 11.01 -2.39
N PHE A 71 -16.55 9.96 -1.64
CA PHE A 71 -15.42 9.10 -1.98
C PHE A 71 -15.76 7.96 -2.95
N VAL A 72 -17.02 7.52 -3.02
CA VAL A 72 -17.45 6.38 -3.86
C VAL A 72 -18.13 6.81 -5.15
N TRP A 73 -18.80 7.97 -5.17
CA TRP A 73 -19.46 8.47 -6.38
C TRP A 73 -18.72 9.65 -7.02
N LYS A 74 -18.35 10.68 -6.25
CA LYS A 74 -17.78 11.90 -6.82
C LYS A 74 -16.27 11.78 -7.09
N LEU A 75 -15.51 11.24 -6.15
CA LEU A 75 -14.03 11.22 -6.14
C LEU A 75 -13.46 9.80 -6.12
N TRP A 76 -14.16 8.83 -6.72
CA TRP A 76 -13.79 7.42 -6.67
C TRP A 76 -12.43 7.10 -7.30
N VAL A 77 -12.03 7.85 -8.34
CA VAL A 77 -10.71 7.70 -8.99
C VAL A 77 -9.60 8.10 -8.03
N MET A 78 -9.78 9.19 -7.28
CA MET A 78 -8.83 9.64 -6.27
C MET A 78 -8.77 8.65 -5.10
N ALA A 79 -9.92 8.15 -4.64
CA ALA A 79 -9.99 7.11 -3.62
C ALA A 79 -9.24 5.83 -4.05
N ALA A 80 -9.38 5.40 -5.32
CA ALA A 80 -8.66 4.27 -5.87
C ALA A 80 -7.14 4.49 -5.88
N GLY A 81 -6.69 5.69 -6.30
CA GLY A 81 -5.28 6.05 -6.29
C GLY A 81 -4.67 6.05 -4.88
N VAL A 82 -5.36 6.64 -3.91
CA VAL A 82 -4.92 6.67 -2.50
C VAL A 82 -4.88 5.25 -1.92
N TYR A 83 -5.91 4.44 -2.19
CA TYR A 83 -5.98 3.06 -1.71
C TYR A 83 -4.86 2.18 -2.30
N LEU A 84 -4.61 2.27 -3.61
CA LEU A 84 -3.52 1.54 -4.25
C LEU A 84 -2.16 1.98 -3.72
N SER A 85 -1.98 3.28 -3.49
CA SER A 85 -0.76 3.79 -2.83
C SER A 85 -0.58 3.15 -1.46
N TYR A 86 -1.64 3.11 -0.65
CA TYR A 86 -1.64 2.50 0.68
C TYR A 86 -1.28 1.01 0.63
N ILE A 87 -1.87 0.25 -0.29
CA ILE A 87 -1.53 -1.16 -0.50
C ILE A 87 -0.05 -1.29 -0.86
N ILE A 88 0.43 -0.56 -1.87
CA ILE A 88 1.80 -0.70 -2.35
C ILE A 88 2.79 -0.36 -1.23
N PHE A 89 2.53 0.68 -0.43
CA PHE A 89 3.36 0.97 0.74
C PHE A 89 3.29 -0.13 1.80
N SER A 90 2.09 -0.63 2.12
CA SER A 90 1.91 -1.65 3.16
C SER A 90 2.56 -2.99 2.78
N PHE A 91 2.37 -3.44 1.55
CA PHE A 91 2.94 -4.68 1.03
C PHE A 91 4.41 -4.52 0.62
N GLY A 92 4.80 -3.36 0.09
CA GLY A 92 6.19 -3.06 -0.27
C GLY A 92 7.11 -3.03 0.94
N ILE A 93 6.68 -2.41 2.05
CA ILE A 93 7.44 -2.42 3.32
C ILE A 93 7.52 -3.85 3.88
N SER A 94 6.41 -4.58 3.86
CA SER A 94 6.39 -5.98 4.33
C SER A 94 7.31 -6.87 3.50
N GLY A 95 7.35 -6.69 2.17
CA GLY A 95 8.26 -7.39 1.28
C GLY A 95 9.73 -7.06 1.56
N ILE A 96 10.07 -5.78 1.76
CA ILE A 96 11.43 -5.38 2.13
C ILE A 96 11.86 -6.01 3.45
N ILE A 97 10.96 -6.09 4.43
CA ILE A 97 11.25 -6.71 5.72
C ILE A 97 11.48 -8.21 5.56
N ILE A 98 10.62 -8.92 4.83
CA ILE A 98 10.72 -10.38 4.64
C ILE A 98 11.98 -10.74 3.85
N PHE A 99 12.19 -10.13 2.68
CA PHE A 99 13.38 -10.42 1.87
C PHE A 99 14.68 -9.92 2.53
N GLY A 100 14.61 -8.83 3.29
CA GLY A 100 15.72 -8.33 4.09
C GLY A 100 16.10 -9.29 5.22
N LEU A 101 15.12 -9.83 5.94
CA LEU A 101 15.31 -10.83 6.99
C LEU A 101 15.87 -12.15 6.43
N GLU A 102 15.35 -12.64 5.30
CA GLU A 102 15.88 -13.83 4.63
C GLU A 102 17.34 -13.63 4.19
N GLY A 103 17.67 -12.45 3.64
CA GLY A 103 19.03 -12.11 3.24
C GLY A 103 20.00 -12.06 4.42
N MET A 104 19.57 -11.54 5.57
CA MET A 104 20.38 -11.52 6.80
C MET A 104 20.52 -12.93 7.40
N TRP A 105 19.46 -13.73 7.40
CA TRP A 105 19.49 -15.12 7.89
C TRP A 105 20.44 -16.00 7.08
N ARG A 106 20.45 -15.86 5.74
CA ARG A 106 21.39 -16.60 4.87
C ARG A 106 22.84 -16.19 5.08
N ARG A 107 23.11 -14.93 5.45
CA ARG A 107 24.47 -14.45 5.75
C ARG A 107 24.93 -14.91 7.13
N GLY A 108 24.08 -14.78 8.15
CA GLY A 108 24.39 -15.23 9.51
C GLY A 108 24.58 -16.75 9.62
N GLY A 109 23.80 -17.55 8.88
CA GLY A 109 23.99 -19.00 8.82
C GLY A 109 25.30 -19.43 8.16
N GLY A 110 25.83 -18.65 7.22
CA GLY A 110 27.11 -18.90 6.57
C GLY A 110 28.30 -18.65 7.50
N GLU A 111 28.28 -17.55 8.25
CA GLU A 111 29.33 -17.21 9.21
C GLU A 111 29.42 -18.24 10.35
N VAL A 112 28.28 -18.71 10.87
CA VAL A 112 28.24 -19.73 11.94
C VAL A 112 28.73 -21.09 11.43
N ALA A 113 28.44 -21.46 10.19
CA ALA A 113 28.93 -22.70 9.58
C ALA A 113 30.45 -22.66 9.33
N GLU A 114 30.99 -21.51 8.90
CA GLU A 114 32.43 -21.32 8.69
C GLU A 114 33.20 -21.34 10.02
N GLU A 115 32.64 -20.73 11.07
CA GLU A 115 33.24 -20.73 12.40
C GLU A 115 33.21 -22.14 13.04
N ALA A 116 32.14 -22.91 12.84
CA ALA A 116 32.06 -24.30 13.25
C ALA A 116 33.05 -25.20 12.49
N ALA A 117 33.25 -24.97 11.19
CA ALA A 117 34.22 -25.71 10.39
C ALA A 117 35.67 -25.44 10.82
N LYS A 118 36.01 -24.20 11.19
CA LYS A 118 37.34 -23.85 11.72
C LYS A 118 37.64 -24.41 13.11
N ARG A 119 36.61 -24.70 13.91
CA ARG A 119 36.78 -25.33 15.24
C ARG A 119 36.90 -26.86 15.17
N LEU A 120 36.52 -27.46 14.05
CA LEU A 120 36.57 -28.91 13.81
C LEU A 120 37.80 -29.35 12.99
N ALA A 121 38.58 -28.41 12.46
CA ALA A 121 39.86 -28.63 11.77
C ALA A 121 41.03 -28.35 12.70
#